data_AF-A0A251PX67-F1
#
_entry.id   AF-A0A251PX67-F1
#
_cell.length_a   1.000
_cell.length_b   1.000
_cell.length_c   1.000
_cell.angle_alpha   90.00
_cell.angle_beta   90.00
_cell.angle_gamma   90.00
#
_symmetry.space_group_name_H-M   'P 1'
#
loop_
_entity.id
_entity.type
_entity.pdbx_description
1 polymer ?
#
loop_
_entity_poly.entity_id
_entity_poly.type
_entity_poly.pdbx_seq_one_letter_code
_entity_poly.pdbx_strand_id
1 'polypeptide(L)'
;MCEDILDEYGHVEEAKNESYHIIGTLLTSCLLEDEGDSVKMHDVIRDMALWLACDLGKEGENILVDTGAYHAPNVAKWNAKRVSLMGSGIKSLDETPTSPNLLTLFLRGSFLKRIVDDFFDFMPTLRVLDLSENVLITQLPTGHYYKK
;
A
#
# COMPACT_ATOMS: atom_id res chain seq x y z
N MET A 1 -5.83 -0.70 -10.72
CA MET A 1 -5.13 -0.73 -9.41
C MET A 1 -5.91 -1.64 -8.46
N CYS A 2 -5.37 -2.05 -7.30
CA CYS A 2 -6.08 -2.96 -6.39
C CYS A 2 -7.48 -2.44 -6.02
N GLU A 3 -7.65 -1.12 -5.88
CA GLU A 3 -8.96 -0.53 -5.56
C GLU A 3 -10.00 -0.74 -6.67
N ASP A 4 -9.57 -0.65 -7.94
CA ASP A 4 -10.46 -0.81 -9.11
C ASP A 4 -10.87 -2.28 -9.29
N ILE A 5 -9.94 -3.22 -9.08
CA ILE A 5 -10.21 -4.66 -9.14
C ILE A 5 -11.23 -5.06 -8.06
N LEU A 6 -11.16 -4.45 -6.88
CA LEU A 6 -12.12 -4.68 -5.80
C LEU A 6 -13.50 -4.09 -6.09
N ASP A 7 -13.59 -3.02 -6.88
CA ASP A 7 -14.88 -2.43 -7.28
C ASP A 7 -15.54 -3.19 -8.43
N GLU A 8 -14.74 -3.72 -9.36
CA GLU A 8 -15.22 -4.39 -10.57
C GLU A 8 -15.76 -5.79 -10.28
N TYR A 9 -15.17 -6.50 -9.32
CA TYR A 9 -15.53 -7.88 -8.99
C TYR A 9 -16.15 -7.96 -7.58
N GLY A 10 -17.47 -8.15 -7.53
CA GLY A 10 -18.24 -8.23 -6.28
C GLY A 10 -17.92 -9.44 -5.40
N HIS A 11 -17.16 -10.41 -5.90
CA HIS A 11 -16.72 -11.60 -5.17
C HIS A 11 -15.19 -11.69 -5.11
N VAL A 12 -14.66 -11.91 -3.90
CA VAL A 12 -13.21 -12.01 -3.63
C VAL A 12 -12.52 -13.04 -4.52
N GLU A 13 -13.18 -14.16 -4.81
CA GLU A 13 -12.60 -15.21 -5.64
C GLU A 13 -12.48 -14.79 -7.12
N GLU A 14 -13.42 -14.00 -7.64
CA GLU A 14 -13.35 -13.45 -8.99
C GLU A 14 -12.23 -12.41 -9.10
N ALA A 15 -12.16 -11.48 -8.15
CA ALA A 15 -11.07 -10.50 -8.04
C ALA A 15 -9.69 -11.19 -7.97
N LYS A 16 -9.60 -12.31 -7.25
CA LYS A 16 -8.38 -13.11 -7.11
C LYS A 16 -8.00 -13.79 -8.43
N ASN A 17 -8.96 -14.42 -9.12
CA ASN A 17 -8.71 -15.06 -10.41
C ASN A 17 -8.25 -14.04 -11.46
N GLU A 18 -8.88 -12.87 -11.51
CA GLU A 18 -8.47 -11.78 -12.39
C GLU A 18 -7.06 -11.28 -12.04
N SER A 19 -6.76 -11.12 -10.75
CA SER A 19 -5.42 -10.73 -10.29
C SER A 19 -4.36 -11.73 -10.76
N TYR A 20 -4.62 -13.04 -10.66
CA TYR A 20 -3.70 -14.06 -11.19
C TYR A 20 -3.57 -14.01 -12.71
N HIS A 21 -4.66 -13.74 -13.44
CA HIS A 21 -4.62 -13.58 -14.88
C HIS A 21 -3.73 -12.40 -15.32
N ILE A 22 -3.87 -11.25 -14.65
CA ILE A 22 -3.04 -10.06 -14.88
C ILE A 22 -1.57 -10.37 -14.59
N ILE A 23 -1.27 -10.99 -13.43
CA ILE A 23 0.10 -11.37 -13.07
C ILE A 23 0.70 -12.32 -14.12
N GLY A 24 -0.05 -13.33 -14.57
CA GLY A 24 0.40 -14.26 -15.61
C GLY A 24 0.67 -13.57 -16.95
N THR A 25 -0.13 -12.56 -17.31
CA THR A 25 0.09 -11.73 -18.50
C THR A 25 1.37 -10.89 -18.38
N LEU A 26 1.61 -10.32 -17.21
CA LEU A 26 2.82 -9.51 -16.95
C LEU A 26 4.10 -10.37 -16.91
N LEU A 27 4.02 -11.59 -16.37
CA LEU A 27 5.11 -12.56 -16.41
C LEU A 27 5.44 -13.01 -17.85
N THR A 28 4.41 -13.36 -18.63
CA THR A 28 4.60 -13.80 -20.02
C THR A 28 5.08 -12.68 -20.95
N SER A 29 4.85 -11.42 -20.59
CA SER A 29 5.39 -10.25 -21.29
C SER A 29 6.74 -9.74 -20.75
N CYS A 30 7.36 -10.47 -19.80
CA CYS A 30 8.64 -10.11 -19.18
C CYS A 30 8.63 -8.74 -18.46
N LEU A 31 7.46 -8.27 -18.02
CA LEU A 31 7.31 -7.08 -17.19
C LEU A 31 7.44 -7.40 -15.70
N LEU A 32 7.27 -8.67 -15.34
CA LEU A 32 7.53 -9.22 -14.01
C LEU A 32 8.47 -10.43 -14.11
N GLU A 33 9.15 -10.70 -13.01
CA GLU A 33 9.98 -11.88 -12.77
C GLU A 33 9.37 -12.72 -11.65
N ASP A 34 9.44 -14.03 -11.82
CA ASP A 34 9.00 -15.02 -10.85
C ASP A 34 10.10 -15.28 -9.81
N GLU A 35 9.75 -15.13 -8.53
CA GLU A 35 10.59 -15.40 -7.37
C GLU A 35 10.02 -16.56 -6.51
N GLY A 36 9.24 -17.44 -7.13
CA GLY A 36 8.59 -18.60 -6.50
C GLY A 36 7.26 -18.22 -5.85
N ASP A 37 7.31 -17.80 -4.58
CA ASP A 37 6.10 -17.41 -3.83
C ASP A 37 5.73 -15.93 -4.04
N SER A 38 6.49 -15.21 -4.85
CA SER A 38 6.27 -13.79 -5.14
C SER A 38 6.74 -13.43 -6.55
N VAL A 39 6.40 -12.22 -6.99
CA VAL A 39 6.85 -11.65 -8.26
C VAL A 39 7.48 -10.29 -8.02
N LYS A 40 8.44 -9.90 -8.85
CA LYS A 40 9.07 -8.57 -8.79
C LYS A 40 9.11 -7.91 -10.16
N MET A 41 9.13 -6.57 -10.18
CA MET A 41 9.51 -5.83 -11.38
C MET A 41 11.03 -5.75 -11.42
N HIS A 42 11.62 -5.98 -12.60
CA HIS A 42 13.03 -5.67 -12.84
C HIS A 42 13.26 -4.16 -12.63
N ASP A 43 14.46 -3.77 -12.21
CA ASP A 43 14.77 -2.37 -11.87
C ASP A 43 14.50 -1.39 -13.03
N VAL A 44 14.90 -1.74 -14.26
CA VAL A 44 14.61 -0.95 -15.47
C VAL A 44 13.11 -0.76 -15.72
N ILE A 45 12.29 -1.82 -15.54
CA ILE A 45 10.83 -1.74 -15.75
C ILE A 45 10.19 -0.89 -14.64
N ARG A 46 10.67 -1.07 -13.40
CA ARG A 46 10.23 -0.27 -12.25
C ARG A 46 10.55 1.21 -12.45
N ASP A 47 11.76 1.53 -12.89
CA ASP A 47 12.19 2.90 -13.12
C ASP A 47 11.39 3.56 -14.26
N MET A 48 11.08 2.81 -15.32
CA MET A 48 10.18 3.26 -16.39
C MET A 48 8.75 3.49 -15.88
N ALA A 49 8.22 2.60 -15.04
CA ALA A 49 6.89 2.76 -14.45
C ALA A 49 6.83 3.97 -13.51
N LEU A 50 7.88 4.20 -12.71
CA LEU A 50 8.02 5.38 -11.86
C LEU A 50 8.09 6.66 -12.70
N TRP A 51 8.89 6.66 -13.76
CA TRP A 51 8.99 7.78 -14.69
C TRP A 51 7.64 8.13 -15.33
N LEU A 52 6.91 7.13 -15.84
CA LEU A 52 5.56 7.32 -16.38
C LEU A 52 4.58 7.85 -15.33
N ALA A 53 4.65 7.35 -14.09
CA ALA A 53 3.81 7.81 -13.00
C ALA A 53 4.09 9.27 -12.62
N CYS A 54 5.35 9.72 -12.72
CA CYS A 54 5.74 11.11 -12.46
C CYS A 54 5.40 12.05 -13.63
N ASP A 55 5.68 11.66 -14.87
CA ASP A 55 5.56 12.54 -16.05
C ASP A 55 4.16 12.54 -16.68
N LEU A 56 3.42 11.43 -16.57
CA LEU A 56 2.05 11.29 -17.09
C LEU A 56 0.99 11.21 -15.99
N GLY A 57 1.41 11.32 -14.73
CA GLY A 57 0.53 11.28 -13.57
C GLY A 57 -0.52 12.39 -13.66
N LYS A 58 -1.79 12.03 -13.48
CA LYS A 58 -2.85 13.01 -13.26
C LYS A 58 -2.56 13.76 -11.97
N GLU A 59 -2.77 15.07 -11.95
CA GLU A 59 -2.76 15.86 -10.72
C GLU A 59 -3.63 15.16 -9.66
N GLY A 60 -3.02 14.76 -8.53
CA GLY A 60 -3.71 14.06 -7.45
C GLY A 60 -3.48 12.54 -7.34
N GLU A 61 -2.71 11.91 -8.24
CA GLU A 61 -2.28 10.49 -8.13
C GLU A 61 -0.94 10.32 -7.39
N ASN A 62 -0.69 11.11 -6.35
CA ASN A 62 0.60 11.13 -5.66
C ASN A 62 0.86 9.78 -4.96
N ILE A 63 2.00 9.15 -5.24
CA ILE A 63 2.45 7.90 -4.60
C ILE A 63 3.69 8.19 -3.76
N LEU A 64 3.69 7.74 -2.51
CA LEU A 64 4.85 7.73 -1.63
C LEU A 64 5.34 6.29 -1.47
N VAL A 65 6.62 6.03 -1.78
CA VAL A 65 7.28 4.75 -1.52
C VAL A 65 8.55 5.02 -0.71
N ASP A 66 8.68 4.41 0.46
CA ASP A 66 9.87 4.50 1.30
C ASP A 66 10.13 3.18 2.04
N THR A 67 10.93 2.31 1.40
CA THR A 67 11.25 0.95 1.89
C THR A 67 12.43 0.91 2.87
N GLY A 68 13.07 2.06 3.16
CA GLY A 68 14.26 2.16 4.01
C GLY A 68 14.04 3.01 5.28
N ALA A 69 12.82 3.51 5.50
CA ALA A 69 12.52 4.37 6.62
C ALA A 69 12.70 3.66 7.98
N TYR A 70 13.36 4.30 8.93
CA TYR A 70 13.38 3.85 10.34
C TYR A 70 12.36 4.57 11.21
N HIS A 71 11.74 5.62 10.67
CA HIS A 71 10.76 6.47 11.33
C HIS A 71 9.57 6.69 10.40
N ALA A 72 8.39 6.88 10.98
CA ALA A 72 7.21 7.26 10.22
C ALA A 72 7.48 8.54 9.41
N PRO A 73 6.95 8.65 8.19
CA PRO A 73 7.06 9.89 7.43
C PRO A 73 6.38 11.04 8.20
N ASN A 74 6.93 12.25 8.07
CA ASN A 74 6.32 13.46 8.64
C ASN A 74 4.88 13.62 8.10
N VAL A 75 3.95 14.11 8.94
CA VAL A 75 2.54 14.44 8.61
C VAL A 75 2.36 14.99 7.18
N ALA A 76 3.19 15.93 6.73
CA ALA A 76 3.07 16.52 5.38
C ALA A 76 3.19 15.50 4.23
N LYS A 77 3.95 14.42 4.41
CA LYS A 77 4.14 13.36 3.42
C LYS A 77 2.97 12.36 3.36
N TRP A 78 2.07 12.39 4.34
CA TRP A 78 0.87 11.55 4.32
C TRP A 78 -0.23 12.08 3.39
N ASN A 79 -0.07 13.29 2.84
CA ASN A 79 -0.93 13.84 1.80
C ASN A 79 -0.65 13.21 0.40
N ALA A 80 -0.61 11.88 0.35
CA ALA A 80 -0.48 11.07 -0.84
C ALA A 80 -1.75 10.22 -1.02
N LYS A 81 -2.04 9.82 -2.25
CA LYS A 81 -3.17 8.92 -2.54
C LYS A 81 -2.82 7.48 -2.21
N ARG A 82 -1.54 7.12 -2.32
CA ARG A 82 -1.02 5.80 -1.96
C ARG A 82 0.30 5.93 -1.22
N VAL A 83 0.44 5.17 -0.15
CA VAL A 83 1.66 5.13 0.68
C VAL A 83 2.10 3.69 0.84
N SER A 84 3.35 3.40 0.49
CA SER A 84 4.00 2.12 0.75
C SER A 84 5.26 2.33 1.57
N LEU A 85 5.25 1.77 2.78
CA LEU A 85 6.38 1.73 3.72
C LEU A 85 6.79 0.27 3.99
N MET A 86 6.49 -0.63 3.05
CA MET A 86 6.75 -2.06 3.17
C MET A 86 8.24 -2.34 3.38
N GLY A 87 8.55 -3.26 4.30
CA GLY A 87 9.92 -3.65 4.63
C GLY A 87 10.73 -2.58 5.38
N SER A 88 10.08 -1.51 5.84
CA SER A 88 10.73 -0.45 6.61
C SER A 88 11.09 -0.88 8.04
N GLY A 89 11.89 -0.10 8.75
CA GLY A 89 12.26 -0.32 10.16
C GLY A 89 11.33 0.36 11.17
N ILE A 90 10.12 0.75 10.76
CA ILE A 90 9.19 1.57 11.56
C ILE A 90 8.57 0.73 12.68
N LYS A 91 9.06 0.93 13.91
CA LYS A 91 8.59 0.18 15.08
C LYS A 91 7.26 0.66 15.64
N SER A 92 6.91 1.92 15.41
CA SER A 92 5.71 2.52 15.97
C SER A 92 5.16 3.66 15.11
N LEU A 93 3.83 3.75 15.07
CA LEU A 93 3.08 4.84 14.46
C LEU A 93 2.43 5.63 15.60
N ASP A 94 3.09 6.71 15.97
CA ASP A 94 2.85 7.44 17.23
C ASP A 94 2.11 8.75 17.05
N GLU A 95 1.93 9.17 15.79
CA GLU A 95 1.27 10.40 15.39
C GLU A 95 -0.05 10.09 14.68
N THR A 96 -0.90 11.10 14.58
CA THR A 96 -2.22 11.02 13.97
C THR A 96 -2.25 11.87 12.70
N PRO A 97 -1.78 11.35 11.56
CA PRO A 97 -1.64 12.15 10.35
C PRO A 97 -3.00 12.41 9.69
N THR A 98 -3.17 13.62 9.15
CA THR A 98 -4.35 13.97 8.34
C THR A 98 -4.11 13.60 6.88
N SER A 99 -4.85 12.62 6.35
CA SER A 99 -4.65 12.07 5.00
C SER A 99 -5.98 11.84 4.29
N PRO A 100 -6.73 12.92 3.97
CA PRO A 100 -8.11 12.83 3.53
C PRO A 100 -8.30 12.17 2.16
N ASN A 101 -7.22 11.99 1.39
CA ASN A 101 -7.24 11.40 0.05
C ASN A 101 -6.53 10.05 -0.03
N LEU A 102 -6.05 9.51 1.10
CA LEU A 102 -5.31 8.25 1.11
C LEU A 102 -6.27 7.08 0.81
N LEU A 103 -5.98 6.32 -0.24
CA LEU A 103 -6.74 5.13 -0.65
C LEU A 103 -6.07 3.84 -0.20
N THR A 104 -4.74 3.78 -0.32
CA THR A 104 -3.95 2.57 -0.05
C THR A 104 -2.80 2.86 0.89
N LEU A 105 -2.68 2.06 1.95
CA LEU A 105 -1.56 2.08 2.89
C LEU A 105 -0.97 0.67 3.06
N PHE A 106 0.29 0.52 2.68
CA PHE A 106 1.07 -0.71 2.87
C PHE A 106 2.15 -0.51 3.92
N LEU A 107 2.09 -1.33 4.97
CA LEU A 107 3.03 -1.38 6.09
C LEU A 107 3.57 -2.81 6.29
N ARG A 108 3.42 -3.69 5.31
CA ARG A 108 3.82 -5.11 5.40
C ARG A 108 5.28 -5.26 5.82
N GLY A 109 5.53 -6.15 6.78
CA GLY A 109 6.89 -6.50 7.20
C GLY A 109 7.74 -5.33 7.74
N SER A 110 7.12 -4.33 8.38
CA SER A 110 7.81 -3.10 8.83
C SER A 110 8.36 -3.15 10.27
N PHE A 111 8.40 -4.33 10.90
CA PHE A 111 8.70 -4.50 12.34
C PHE A 111 7.78 -3.70 13.28
N LEU A 112 6.56 -3.38 12.81
CA LEU A 112 5.62 -2.55 13.53
C LEU A 112 5.16 -3.26 14.81
N LYS A 113 5.21 -2.53 15.94
CA LYS A 113 4.81 -3.03 17.27
C LYS A 113 3.58 -2.34 17.81
N ARG A 114 3.43 -1.06 17.51
CA ARG A 114 2.41 -0.19 18.09
C ARG A 114 1.86 0.76 17.04
N ILE A 115 0.55 0.93 17.07
CA ILE A 115 -0.20 1.91 16.30
C ILE A 115 -1.07 2.65 17.33
N VAL A 116 -1.08 3.98 17.32
CA VAL A 116 -2.01 4.76 18.17
C VAL A 116 -3.46 4.56 17.71
N ASP A 117 -4.39 4.58 18.66
CA ASP A 117 -5.80 4.24 18.40
C ASP A 117 -6.46 5.14 17.33
N ASP A 118 -6.05 6.40 17.28
CA ASP A 118 -6.55 7.46 16.41
C ASP A 118 -5.80 7.58 15.08
N PHE A 119 -4.82 6.70 14.81
CA PHE A 119 -3.97 6.79 13.60
C PHE A 119 -4.79 6.85 12.29
N PHE A 120 -5.90 6.13 12.23
CA PHE A 120 -6.75 6.03 11.05
C PHE A 120 -7.92 7.03 11.02
N ASP A 121 -8.13 7.82 12.08
CA ASP A 121 -9.33 8.65 12.25
C ASP A 121 -9.50 9.71 11.15
N PHE A 122 -8.39 10.21 10.59
CA PHE A 122 -8.38 11.23 9.54
C PHE A 122 -8.00 10.67 8.16
N MET A 123 -8.39 9.42 7.90
CA MET A 123 -8.20 8.73 6.61
C MET A 123 -9.54 8.19 6.06
N PRO A 124 -10.56 9.04 5.86
CA PRO A 124 -11.93 8.60 5.53
C PRO A 124 -12.05 7.87 4.19
N THR A 125 -11.05 7.96 3.31
CA THR A 125 -11.03 7.33 1.99
C THR A 125 -10.21 6.05 1.95
N LEU A 126 -9.62 5.61 3.06
CA LEU A 126 -8.76 4.44 3.07
C LEU A 126 -9.58 3.19 2.71
N ARG A 127 -9.17 2.50 1.64
CA ARG A 127 -9.84 1.32 1.09
C ARG A 127 -8.99 0.06 1.22
N VAL A 128 -7.67 0.19 1.12
CA VAL A 128 -6.74 -0.93 1.19
C VAL A 128 -5.72 -0.66 2.29
N LEU A 129 -5.64 -1.58 3.25
CA LEU A 129 -4.69 -1.57 4.34
C LEU A 129 -3.99 -2.93 4.42
N ASP A 130 -2.67 -2.91 4.32
CA ASP A 130 -1.84 -4.11 4.53
C ASP A 130 -0.93 -3.94 5.75
N LEU A 131 -1.24 -4.69 6.80
CA LEU A 131 -0.45 -4.81 8.04
C LEU A 131 0.24 -6.18 8.16
N SER A 132 0.19 -7.02 7.11
CA SER A 132 0.70 -8.39 7.16
C SER A 132 2.20 -8.45 7.48
N GLU A 133 2.66 -9.61 7.95
CA GLU A 133 4.06 -9.85 8.33
C GLU A 133 4.62 -8.94 9.45
N ASN A 134 3.77 -8.18 10.13
CA ASN A 134 4.13 -7.49 11.37
C ASN A 134 3.82 -8.36 12.59
N VAL A 135 4.66 -9.38 12.81
CA VAL A 135 4.48 -10.38 13.89
C VAL A 135 4.54 -9.81 15.31
N LEU A 136 4.96 -8.55 15.47
CA LEU A 136 5.13 -7.88 16.76
C LEU A 136 3.94 -7.01 17.15
N ILE A 137 2.94 -6.85 16.27
CA ILE A 137 1.69 -6.17 16.59
C ILE A 137 0.92 -7.05 17.56
N THR A 138 0.73 -6.56 18.78
CA THR A 138 -0.03 -7.27 19.81
C THR A 138 -1.47 -6.81 19.91
N GLN A 139 -1.78 -5.59 19.45
CA GLN A 139 -3.11 -4.99 19.46
C GLN A 139 -3.29 -4.14 18.20
N LEU A 140 -4.45 -4.26 17.57
CA LEU A 140 -4.87 -3.34 16.52
C LEU A 140 -5.54 -2.13 17.16
N PRO A 141 -5.42 -0.94 16.55
CA PRO A 141 -6.07 0.26 17.06
C PRO A 141 -7.58 0.07 17.08
N THR A 142 -8.21 0.58 18.15
CA THR A 142 -9.64 0.43 18.43
C THR A 142 -10.54 1.33 17.60
N GLY A 143 -9.98 2.02 16.59
CA GLY A 143 -10.63 3.06 15.78
C GLY A 143 -12.05 2.72 15.29
N HIS A 144 -12.85 3.77 15.11
CA HIS A 144 -14.22 3.68 14.63
C HIS A 144 -14.25 3.25 13.16
N TYR A 145 -14.16 1.95 12.89
CA TYR A 145 -14.36 1.39 11.55
C TYR A 145 -15.83 1.63 11.15
N TYR A 146 -16.08 2.69 10.38
CA TYR A 146 -17.39 2.94 9.80
C TYR A 146 -17.73 1.78 8.85
N LYS A 147 -18.56 0.85 9.35
CA LYS A 147 -19.32 -0.07 8.51
C LYS A 147 -20.14 0.77 7.54
N LYS A 148 -19.86 0.64 6.25
CA LYS A 148 -20.87 0.85 5.20
C LYS A 148 -21.38 -0.51 4.77
#